data_AF-A0A2G2QP98-F1
#
_entry.id   AF-A0A2G2QP98-F1
#
_cell.length_a   1.000
_cell.length_b   1.000
_cell.length_c   1.000
_cell.angle_alpha   90.00
_cell.angle_beta   90.00
_cell.angle_gamma   90.00
#
_symmetry.space_group_name_H-M   'P 1'
#
loop_
_entity.id
_entity.type
_entity.pdbx_description
1 polymer ?
#
loop_
_entity_poly.entity_id
_entity_poly.type
_entity_poly.pdbx_seq_one_letter_code
_entity_poly.pdbx_strand_id
1 'polypeptide(L)'
;DIATNSGSIVSNATDIATNSGNIVSNATDISTNSSIIETIVNDQTNGQVEVLTAIIGTGGLTVEGSTALEAGVTVTGGDSSFTSADGSTSLSITDAGVAAGVVGATSSSALTLDEATASLEVTNSLGNTHGLVVGTSSTTLSGGTTSSQINLDDNGAQFTSTDLNATFDMGGHRVTNVADGIDPGDAINKGQLDAAVNGLQKQIDDNTSGIATVAAMANIPAPLPGHNYSMGVGYGNFQGEQAIAFGATAMVGERINVKLSAGVSGSDVTIGAGAGMSWK
;
A
#
# COMPACT_ATOMS: atom_id res chain seq x y z
N ASP A 1 -52.60 -90.27 -37.65
CA ASP A 1 -52.25 -90.30 -36.21
C ASP A 1 -50.74 -90.30 -35.97
N ILE A 2 -50.00 -91.35 -36.36
CA ILE A 2 -48.53 -91.41 -36.13
C ILE A 2 -47.75 -90.32 -36.89
N ALA A 3 -48.08 -90.08 -38.17
CA ALA A 3 -47.41 -89.05 -38.97
C ALA A 3 -47.62 -87.63 -38.42
N THR A 4 -48.82 -87.35 -37.90
CA THR A 4 -49.16 -86.07 -37.25
C THR A 4 -48.38 -85.88 -35.95
N ASN A 5 -48.34 -86.90 -35.09
CA ASN A 5 -47.54 -86.86 -33.86
C ASN A 5 -46.05 -86.67 -34.15
N SER A 6 -45.53 -87.34 -35.19
CA SER A 6 -44.14 -87.17 -35.65
C SER A 6 -43.86 -85.72 -36.05
N GLY A 7 -44.74 -85.09 -36.84
CA GLY A 7 -44.62 -83.68 -37.21
C GLY A 7 -44.65 -82.72 -36.01
N SER A 8 -45.55 -82.95 -35.05
CA SER A 8 -45.61 -82.16 -33.81
C SER A 8 -44.37 -82.31 -32.94
N ILE A 9 -43.78 -83.51 -32.86
CA ILE A 9 -42.52 -83.74 -32.12
C ILE A 9 -41.36 -82.97 -32.76
N VAL A 10 -41.28 -82.96 -34.10
CA VAL A 10 -40.26 -82.18 -34.82
C VAL A 10 -40.43 -80.68 -34.56
N SER A 11 -41.66 -80.16 -34.61
CA SER A 11 -41.94 -78.75 -34.29
C SER A 11 -41.52 -78.40 -32.86
N ASN A 12 -41.91 -79.20 -31.87
CA ASN A 12 -41.52 -78.99 -30.48
C ASN A 12 -40.00 -79.02 -30.30
N ALA A 13 -39.30 -79.92 -31.01
CA ALA A 13 -37.84 -79.98 -30.97
C ALA A 13 -37.20 -78.70 -31.54
N THR A 14 -37.76 -78.15 -32.63
CA THR A 14 -37.35 -76.86 -33.17
C THR A 14 -37.60 -75.72 -32.18
N ASP A 15 -38.79 -75.65 -31.58
CA ASP A 15 -39.13 -74.60 -30.59
C ASP A 15 -38.22 -74.67 -29.36
N ILE A 16 -37.90 -75.87 -28.86
CA ILE A 16 -36.95 -76.09 -27.77
C ILE A 16 -35.55 -75.60 -28.16
N ALA A 17 -35.10 -75.90 -29.37
CA ALA A 17 -33.79 -75.46 -29.85
C ALA A 17 -33.71 -73.93 -29.94
N THR A 18 -34.77 -73.27 -30.44
CA THR A 18 -34.87 -71.80 -30.48
C THR A 18 -34.89 -71.21 -29.07
N ASN A 19 -35.68 -71.78 -28.15
CA ASN A 19 -35.73 -71.31 -26.77
C ASN A 19 -34.38 -71.46 -26.06
N SER A 20 -33.67 -72.57 -26.29
CA SER A 20 -32.31 -72.77 -25.79
C SER A 20 -31.36 -71.68 -26.29
N GLY A 21 -31.40 -71.36 -27.59
CA GLY A 21 -30.61 -70.27 -28.17
C GLY A 21 -30.93 -68.90 -27.55
N ASN A 22 -32.22 -68.59 -27.37
CA ASN A 22 -32.65 -67.34 -26.75
C ASN A 22 -32.21 -67.23 -25.28
N ILE A 23 -32.26 -68.33 -24.52
CA ILE A 23 -31.77 -68.37 -23.13
C ILE A 23 -30.27 -68.09 -23.07
N VAL A 24 -29.48 -68.65 -23.99
CA VAL A 24 -28.03 -68.38 -24.09
C VAL A 24 -27.76 -66.92 -24.42
N SER A 25 -28.52 -66.32 -25.34
CA SER A 25 -28.41 -64.88 -25.66
C SER A 25 -28.75 -64.02 -24.44
N ASN A 26 -29.89 -64.27 -23.79
CA ASN A 26 -30.29 -63.54 -22.59
C ASN A 26 -29.26 -63.67 -21.46
N ALA A 27 -28.67 -64.86 -21.28
CA ALA A 27 -27.62 -65.07 -20.28
C ALA A 27 -26.36 -64.23 -20.59
N THR A 28 -26.02 -64.08 -21.88
CA THR A 28 -24.92 -63.23 -22.34
C THR A 28 -25.24 -61.75 -22.09
N ASP A 29 -26.44 -61.30 -22.47
CA ASP A 29 -26.89 -59.93 -22.26
C ASP A 29 -26.94 -59.55 -20.77
N ILE A 30 -27.42 -60.45 -19.92
CA ILE A 30 -27.42 -60.27 -18.46
C ILE A 30 -25.99 -60.17 -17.92
N SER A 31 -25.06 -61.01 -18.40
CA SER A 31 -23.66 -60.93 -18.01
C SER A 31 -23.03 -59.59 -18.40
N THR A 32 -23.34 -59.08 -19.59
CA THR A 32 -22.88 -57.77 -20.05
C THR A 32 -23.49 -56.64 -19.21
N ASN A 33 -24.79 -56.66 -18.99
CA ASN A 33 -25.48 -55.65 -18.17
C ASN A 33 -24.98 -55.65 -16.72
N SER A 34 -24.74 -56.83 -16.14
CA SER A 34 -24.16 -56.97 -14.80
C SER A 34 -22.80 -56.28 -14.70
N SER A 35 -21.93 -56.47 -15.70
CA SER A 35 -20.61 -55.83 -15.74
C SER A 35 -20.68 -54.31 -15.90
N ILE A 36 -21.66 -53.81 -16.68
CA ILE A 36 -21.89 -52.35 -16.83
C ILE A 36 -22.39 -51.74 -15.52
N ILE A 37 -23.33 -52.40 -14.83
CA ILE A 37 -23.89 -51.94 -13.56
C ILE A 37 -22.83 -51.94 -12.45
N GLU A 38 -21.91 -52.90 -12.45
CA GLU A 38 -20.77 -52.94 -11.52
C GLU A 38 -19.86 -51.68 -11.61
N THR A 39 -19.90 -50.95 -12.73
CA THR A 39 -19.14 -49.71 -12.92
C THR A 39 -19.90 -48.47 -12.38
N ILE A 40 -21.22 -48.57 -12.19
CA ILE A 40 -22.12 -47.50 -11.71
C ILE A 40 -22.89 -48.04 -10.49
N VAL A 41 -22.19 -48.38 -9.41
CA VAL A 41 -22.89 -48.76 -8.18
C VAL A 41 -23.31 -47.48 -7.44
N ASN A 42 -24.59 -47.14 -7.59
CA ASN A 42 -25.30 -46.31 -6.64
C ASN A 42 -25.52 -47.16 -5.37
N ASP A 43 -24.87 -46.82 -4.27
CA ASP A 43 -25.13 -47.50 -2.99
C ASP A 43 -26.56 -47.17 -2.53
N GLN A 44 -27.45 -48.16 -2.65
CA GLN A 44 -28.88 -48.01 -2.33
C GLN A 44 -29.15 -47.76 -0.84
N THR A 45 -28.15 -47.92 0.03
CA THR A 45 -28.30 -47.64 1.46
C THR A 45 -28.18 -46.13 1.77
N ASN A 46 -27.47 -45.37 0.91
CA ASN A 46 -27.04 -44.00 1.21
C ASN A 46 -27.40 -42.98 0.11
N GLY A 47 -27.83 -43.43 -1.07
CA GLY A 47 -28.13 -42.55 -2.22
C GLY A 47 -26.91 -41.86 -2.81
N GLN A 48 -25.72 -42.39 -2.57
CA GLN A 48 -24.44 -41.85 -3.04
C GLN A 48 -23.83 -42.78 -4.11
N VAL A 49 -23.21 -42.19 -5.11
CA VAL A 49 -22.41 -42.92 -6.12
C VAL A 49 -20.98 -43.08 -5.58
N GLU A 50 -20.59 -44.30 -5.21
CA GLU A 50 -19.25 -44.60 -4.70
C GLU A 50 -18.34 -45.05 -5.83
N VAL A 51 -17.38 -44.20 -6.21
CA VAL A 51 -16.37 -44.52 -7.24
C VAL A 51 -15.05 -44.85 -6.55
N LEU A 52 -14.82 -46.13 -6.26
CA LEU A 52 -13.64 -46.55 -5.48
C LEU A 52 -12.32 -46.44 -6.29
N THR A 53 -12.31 -46.77 -7.59
CA THR A 53 -11.07 -46.75 -8.42
C THR A 53 -11.30 -46.53 -9.93
N ALA A 54 -12.27 -45.71 -10.37
CA ALA A 54 -12.50 -45.50 -11.81
C ALA A 54 -11.54 -44.46 -12.41
N ILE A 55 -10.93 -44.78 -13.56
CA ILE A 55 -10.29 -43.78 -14.43
C ILE A 55 -11.39 -43.10 -15.23
N ILE A 56 -11.65 -41.83 -14.90
CA ILE A 56 -12.58 -41.01 -15.69
C ILE A 56 -11.86 -40.58 -16.97
N GLY A 57 -12.45 -40.87 -18.13
CA GLY A 57 -11.88 -40.51 -19.42
C GLY A 57 -11.78 -39.00 -19.62
N THR A 58 -11.31 -38.57 -20.80
CA THR A 58 -11.08 -37.14 -21.14
C THR A 58 -12.33 -36.26 -21.09
N GLY A 59 -13.53 -36.85 -20.96
CA GLY A 59 -14.79 -36.13 -20.77
C GLY A 59 -15.02 -35.57 -19.36
N GLY A 60 -14.19 -35.96 -18.38
CA GLY A 60 -14.30 -35.47 -17.00
C GLY A 60 -15.52 -36.00 -16.23
N LEU A 61 -15.65 -35.56 -14.97
CA LEU A 61 -16.79 -35.83 -14.09
C LEU A 61 -17.72 -34.62 -14.09
N THR A 62 -19.00 -34.82 -14.42
CA THR A 62 -20.04 -33.80 -14.22
C THR A 62 -20.98 -34.28 -13.12
N VAL A 63 -21.14 -33.50 -12.05
CA VAL A 63 -22.11 -33.76 -10.98
C VAL A 63 -23.17 -32.66 -11.04
N GLU A 64 -24.41 -33.02 -11.38
CA GLU A 64 -25.55 -32.10 -11.36
C GLU A 64 -26.14 -32.06 -9.94
N GLY A 65 -25.81 -31.02 -9.16
CA GLY A 65 -26.31 -30.83 -7.80
C GLY A 65 -25.24 -30.39 -6.81
N SER A 66 -25.58 -30.40 -5.51
CA SER A 66 -24.63 -30.11 -4.43
C SER A 66 -23.73 -31.31 -4.18
N THR A 67 -22.42 -31.11 -4.22
CA THR A 67 -21.42 -32.12 -3.86
C THR A 67 -20.86 -31.83 -2.47
N ALA A 68 -20.96 -32.78 -1.54
CA ALA A 68 -20.26 -32.74 -0.26
C ALA A 68 -19.03 -33.66 -0.33
N LEU A 69 -17.87 -33.15 0.06
CA LEU A 69 -16.63 -33.92 0.13
C LEU A 69 -16.17 -33.94 1.59
N GLU A 70 -16.15 -35.13 2.21
CA GLU A 70 -15.69 -35.29 3.60
C GLU A 70 -14.15 -35.28 3.73
N ALA A 71 -13.45 -35.32 2.59
CA ALA A 71 -11.99 -35.23 2.48
C ALA A 71 -11.56 -34.23 1.40
N GLY A 72 -10.26 -33.96 1.29
CA GLY A 72 -9.71 -33.02 0.32
C GLY A 72 -9.70 -33.55 -1.13
N VAL A 73 -9.72 -32.63 -2.10
CA VAL A 73 -9.47 -32.94 -3.52
C VAL A 73 -7.97 -32.82 -3.79
N THR A 74 -7.33 -33.87 -4.28
CA THR A 74 -5.95 -33.82 -4.77
C THR A 74 -5.94 -33.93 -6.29
N VAL A 75 -5.40 -32.93 -6.98
CA VAL A 75 -5.20 -32.96 -8.43
C VAL A 75 -3.71 -33.08 -8.73
N THR A 76 -3.29 -34.23 -9.25
CA THR A 76 -1.89 -34.48 -9.65
C THR A 76 -1.71 -34.15 -11.13
N GLY A 77 -1.26 -32.91 -11.41
CA GLY A 77 -1.04 -32.40 -12.77
C GLY A 77 -2.29 -31.76 -13.38
N GLY A 78 -2.09 -30.69 -14.17
CA GLY A 78 -3.18 -29.86 -14.72
C GLY A 78 -3.70 -28.81 -13.74
N ASP A 79 -4.62 -27.97 -14.22
CA ASP A 79 -5.23 -26.89 -13.43
C ASP A 79 -6.55 -27.35 -12.78
N SER A 80 -6.78 -26.96 -11.53
CA SER A 80 -8.09 -27.06 -10.88
C SER A 80 -8.82 -25.73 -10.99
N SER A 81 -10.05 -25.73 -11.49
CA SER A 81 -10.86 -24.51 -11.64
C SER A 81 -12.24 -24.70 -11.02
N PHE A 82 -12.63 -23.79 -10.13
CA PHE A 82 -13.97 -23.71 -9.57
C PHE A 82 -14.68 -22.51 -10.21
N THR A 83 -15.76 -22.75 -10.95
CA THR A 83 -16.55 -21.71 -11.61
C THR A 83 -18.01 -21.82 -11.19
N SER A 84 -18.62 -20.71 -10.75
CA SER A 84 -20.04 -20.67 -10.40
C SER A 84 -20.84 -20.16 -11.59
N ALA A 85 -21.73 -20.98 -12.14
CA ALA A 85 -22.54 -20.61 -13.31
C ALA A 85 -23.53 -19.46 -13.02
N ASP A 86 -23.87 -19.26 -11.75
CA ASP A 86 -24.76 -18.20 -11.25
C ASP A 86 -24.02 -16.92 -10.80
N GLY A 87 -22.69 -16.92 -10.85
CA GLY A 87 -21.83 -15.81 -10.43
C GLY A 87 -21.81 -15.54 -8.91
N SER A 88 -22.40 -16.39 -8.08
CA SER A 88 -22.68 -16.03 -6.68
C SER A 88 -21.56 -16.36 -5.68
N THR A 89 -20.65 -17.31 -5.93
CA THR A 89 -19.37 -17.51 -5.21
C THR A 89 -18.69 -18.79 -5.71
N SER A 90 -17.47 -18.74 -6.25
CA SER A 90 -16.77 -19.95 -6.73
C SER A 90 -16.02 -20.73 -5.65
N LEU A 91 -15.64 -20.08 -4.53
CA LEU A 91 -14.97 -20.71 -3.39
C LEU A 91 -15.38 -19.97 -2.11
N SER A 92 -16.15 -20.64 -1.24
CA SER A 92 -16.50 -20.16 0.10
C SER A 92 -15.88 -21.14 1.11
N ILE A 93 -15.07 -20.61 2.04
CA ILE A 93 -14.42 -21.43 3.05
C ILE A 93 -14.77 -20.83 4.41
N THR A 94 -15.33 -21.66 5.28
CA THR A 94 -16.02 -21.23 6.50
C THR A 94 -15.30 -21.59 7.79
N ASP A 95 -14.23 -22.41 7.73
CA ASP A 95 -13.50 -22.86 8.93
C ASP A 95 -12.06 -23.35 8.63
N ALA A 96 -11.56 -23.17 7.40
CA ALA A 96 -10.22 -23.59 6.98
C ALA A 96 -9.56 -22.50 6.15
N GLY A 97 -8.23 -22.41 6.19
CA GLY A 97 -7.55 -21.45 5.36
C GLY A 97 -7.52 -21.81 3.87
N VAL A 98 -7.39 -20.80 2.99
CA VAL A 98 -6.90 -21.05 1.61
C VAL A 98 -5.39 -21.05 1.69
N ALA A 99 -4.73 -22.12 1.23
CA ALA A 99 -3.31 -22.11 0.92
C ALA A 99 -3.13 -22.49 -0.55
N ALA A 100 -2.92 -21.50 -1.41
CA ALA A 100 -2.62 -21.71 -2.82
C ALA A 100 -1.21 -21.22 -3.10
N GLY A 101 -0.30 -22.12 -3.49
CA GLY A 101 1.08 -21.72 -3.74
C GLY A 101 1.84 -22.68 -4.65
N VAL A 102 2.87 -22.15 -5.30
CA VAL A 102 3.79 -22.94 -6.14
C VAL A 102 4.89 -23.50 -5.24
N VAL A 103 4.77 -24.78 -4.87
CA VAL A 103 5.79 -25.48 -4.07
C VAL A 103 6.83 -26.10 -5.01
N GLY A 104 8.11 -25.76 -4.82
CA GLY A 104 9.24 -26.43 -5.49
C GLY A 104 10.01 -25.64 -6.56
N ALA A 105 9.71 -24.35 -6.76
CA ALA A 105 10.52 -23.46 -7.60
C ALA A 105 11.55 -22.67 -6.76
N THR A 106 12.57 -22.09 -7.40
CA THR A 106 13.56 -21.20 -6.74
C THR A 106 12.93 -19.91 -6.19
N SER A 107 11.66 -19.64 -6.54
CA SER A 107 10.82 -18.60 -5.96
C SER A 107 9.40 -19.15 -5.87
N SER A 108 8.76 -19.00 -4.71
CA SER A 108 7.42 -19.50 -4.46
C SER A 108 6.45 -18.34 -4.24
N SER A 109 5.25 -18.41 -4.81
CA SER A 109 4.14 -17.54 -4.45
C SER A 109 3.18 -18.27 -3.53
N ALA A 110 2.51 -17.52 -2.65
CA ALA A 110 1.48 -18.02 -1.76
C ALA A 110 0.33 -17.01 -1.66
N LEU A 111 -0.90 -17.51 -1.72
CA LEU A 111 -2.10 -16.86 -1.22
C LEU A 111 -2.51 -17.62 0.04
N THR A 112 -2.55 -16.91 1.16
CA THR A 112 -3.01 -17.43 2.45
C THR A 112 -4.24 -16.66 2.88
N LEU A 113 -5.33 -17.36 3.19
CA LEU A 113 -6.44 -16.80 3.97
C LEU A 113 -6.54 -17.67 5.21
N ASP A 114 -6.53 -17.08 6.39
CA ASP A 114 -6.67 -17.74 7.70
C ASP A 114 -7.52 -16.85 8.61
N GLU A 115 -7.96 -17.36 9.77
CA GLU A 115 -8.87 -16.66 10.69
C GLU A 115 -8.41 -15.23 11.05
N ALA A 116 -7.10 -15.01 11.14
CA ALA A 116 -6.52 -13.73 11.54
C ALA A 116 -5.71 -13.02 10.43
N THR A 117 -5.50 -13.65 9.27
CA THR A 117 -4.62 -13.11 8.23
C THR A 117 -5.10 -13.40 6.81
N ALA A 118 -4.95 -12.42 5.93
CA ALA A 118 -5.06 -12.59 4.49
C ALA A 118 -3.78 -12.08 3.84
N SER A 119 -3.01 -12.96 3.19
CA SER A 119 -1.74 -12.62 2.57
C SER A 119 -1.64 -13.02 1.11
N LEU A 120 -0.97 -12.17 0.32
CA LEU A 120 -0.49 -12.46 -1.01
C LEU A 120 1.02 -12.21 -1.01
N GLU A 121 1.80 -13.28 -1.02
CA GLU A 121 3.23 -13.24 -0.78
C GLU A 121 4.03 -13.97 -1.86
N VAL A 122 5.27 -13.53 -2.06
CA VAL A 122 6.26 -14.13 -2.94
C VAL A 122 7.59 -14.23 -2.19
N THR A 123 8.18 -15.42 -2.19
CA THR A 123 9.54 -15.66 -1.71
C THR A 123 10.51 -15.57 -2.88
N ASN A 124 11.47 -14.65 -2.80
CA ASN A 124 12.49 -14.49 -3.83
C ASN A 124 13.58 -15.59 -3.76
N SER A 125 14.49 -15.62 -4.73
CA SER A 125 15.58 -16.60 -4.78
C SER A 125 16.65 -16.46 -3.68
N LEU A 126 16.61 -15.38 -2.90
CA LEU A 126 17.44 -15.18 -1.72
C LEU A 126 16.75 -15.69 -0.43
N GLY A 127 15.51 -16.19 -0.53
CA GLY A 127 14.74 -16.71 0.60
C GLY A 127 14.00 -15.63 1.41
N ASN A 128 13.90 -14.40 0.92
CA ASN A 128 13.07 -13.37 1.56
C ASN A 128 11.64 -13.42 1.01
N THR A 129 10.67 -13.38 1.93
CA THR A 129 9.24 -13.34 1.60
C THR A 129 8.73 -11.90 1.68
N HIS A 130 8.01 -11.48 0.64
CA HIS A 130 7.46 -10.14 0.48
C HIS A 130 6.05 -10.19 -0.06
N GLY A 131 5.28 -9.12 0.14
CA GLY A 131 3.96 -9.01 -0.47
C GLY A 131 3.02 -8.17 0.38
N LEU A 132 1.73 -8.46 0.25
CA LEU A 132 0.68 -7.84 1.04
C LEU A 132 0.24 -8.81 2.13
N VAL A 133 0.30 -8.39 3.38
CA VAL A 133 -0.22 -9.15 4.53
C VAL A 133 -1.20 -8.26 5.28
N VAL A 134 -2.47 -8.65 5.30
CA VAL A 134 -3.53 -7.98 6.06
C VAL A 134 -3.81 -8.82 7.30
N GLY A 135 -3.55 -8.26 8.48
CA GLY A 135 -3.90 -8.85 9.77
C GLY A 135 -5.04 -8.11 10.45
N THR A 136 -5.43 -8.56 11.65
CA THR A 136 -6.53 -7.96 12.42
C THR A 136 -6.25 -6.56 12.97
N SER A 137 -4.97 -6.19 13.13
CA SER A 137 -4.54 -4.91 13.72
C SER A 137 -3.60 -4.10 12.84
N SER A 138 -3.13 -4.65 11.72
CA SER A 138 -2.23 -3.95 10.82
C SER A 138 -2.25 -4.56 9.41
N THR A 139 -1.84 -3.76 8.44
CA THR A 139 -1.58 -4.21 7.06
C THR A 139 -0.15 -3.86 6.67
N THR A 140 0.60 -4.84 6.19
CA THR A 140 1.98 -4.69 5.75
C THR A 140 2.06 -4.89 4.24
N LEU A 141 2.65 -3.94 3.53
CA LEU A 141 3.07 -4.10 2.14
C LEU A 141 4.60 -4.07 2.10
N SER A 142 5.24 -5.16 1.70
CA SER A 142 6.70 -5.31 1.68
C SER A 142 7.24 -5.73 0.31
N GLY A 143 8.51 -5.43 0.05
CA GLY A 143 9.16 -5.73 -1.22
C GLY A 143 10.68 -5.55 -1.23
N GLY A 144 11.27 -5.74 -2.42
CA GLY A 144 12.68 -5.53 -2.68
C GLY A 144 13.57 -6.73 -2.31
N THR A 145 14.87 -6.47 -2.15
CA THR A 145 15.86 -7.48 -1.73
C THR A 145 16.26 -7.34 -0.27
N THR A 146 15.87 -6.25 0.40
CA THR A 146 16.19 -5.91 1.80
C THR A 146 14.95 -5.77 2.70
N SER A 147 13.77 -6.16 2.20
CA SER A 147 12.49 -6.09 2.92
C SER A 147 12.10 -4.68 3.37
N SER A 148 12.09 -3.74 2.43
CA SER A 148 11.45 -2.43 2.67
C SER A 148 9.94 -2.62 2.75
N GLN A 149 9.28 -1.98 3.73
CA GLN A 149 7.86 -2.16 3.97
C GLN A 149 7.12 -0.89 4.38
N ILE A 150 5.82 -0.88 4.10
CA ILE A 150 4.84 0.09 4.60
C ILE A 150 3.93 -0.67 5.56
N ASN A 151 3.90 -0.24 6.82
CA ASN A 151 2.96 -0.75 7.81
C ASN A 151 1.85 0.26 8.01
N LEU A 152 0.60 -0.18 7.90
CA LEU A 152 -0.60 0.58 8.21
C LEU A 152 -1.19 0.02 9.50
N ASP A 153 -1.28 0.84 10.54
CA ASP A 153 -1.92 0.50 11.81
C ASP A 153 -2.66 1.72 12.38
N ASP A 154 -3.14 1.63 13.62
CA ASP A 154 -3.87 2.72 14.29
C ASP A 154 -3.02 4.00 14.51
N ASN A 155 -1.69 3.91 14.36
CA ASN A 155 -0.76 5.04 14.38
C ASN A 155 -0.47 5.61 12.98
N GLY A 156 -1.11 5.06 11.93
CA GLY A 156 -0.98 5.52 10.56
C GLY A 156 -0.01 4.70 9.72
N ALA A 157 0.63 5.34 8.74
CA ALA A 157 1.54 4.71 7.81
C ALA A 157 3.01 4.88 8.24
N GLN A 158 3.69 3.77 8.50
CA GLN A 158 5.10 3.73 8.88
C GLN A 158 5.93 3.10 7.76
N PHE A 159 6.94 3.84 7.27
CA PHE A 159 7.91 3.34 6.29
C PHE A 159 9.12 2.78 7.05
N THR A 160 9.36 1.47 6.95
CA THR A 160 10.45 0.80 7.67
C THR A 160 11.27 -0.09 6.75
N SER A 161 12.53 -0.31 7.12
CA SER A 161 13.46 -1.21 6.44
C SER A 161 14.37 -1.84 7.48
N THR A 162 14.80 -3.07 7.25
CA THR A 162 15.81 -3.73 8.09
C THR A 162 17.22 -3.19 7.85
N ASP A 163 17.45 -2.53 6.71
CA ASP A 163 18.65 -1.76 6.43
C ASP A 163 18.45 -0.30 6.85
N LEU A 164 19.20 0.12 7.88
CA LEU A 164 19.18 1.48 8.44
C LEU A 164 19.63 2.56 7.45
N ASN A 165 20.31 2.18 6.36
CA ASN A 165 20.72 3.09 5.30
C ASN A 165 19.82 3.02 4.06
N ALA A 166 18.81 2.16 4.06
CA ALA A 166 17.88 2.10 2.94
C ALA A 166 17.09 3.41 2.86
N THR A 167 17.17 4.05 1.71
CA THR A 167 16.36 5.23 1.40
C THR A 167 15.05 4.77 0.78
N PHE A 168 13.93 5.27 1.30
CA PHE A 168 12.64 5.12 0.63
C PHE A 168 12.56 6.14 -0.50
N ASP A 169 12.88 5.71 -1.73
CA ASP A 169 12.86 6.55 -2.92
C ASP A 169 11.53 6.38 -3.67
N MET A 170 10.81 7.49 -3.87
CA MET A 170 9.57 7.55 -4.64
C MET A 170 9.81 7.68 -6.16
N GLY A 171 11.05 7.61 -6.65
CA GLY A 171 11.37 7.69 -8.07
C GLY A 171 10.94 9.01 -8.71
N GLY A 172 10.92 10.10 -7.92
CA GLY A 172 10.43 11.41 -8.33
C GLY A 172 8.92 11.61 -8.24
N HIS A 173 8.16 10.65 -7.72
CA HIS A 173 6.73 10.79 -7.47
C HIS A 173 6.44 11.62 -6.20
N ARG A 174 5.26 12.23 -6.19
CA ARG A 174 4.79 13.10 -5.09
C ARG A 174 4.00 12.30 -4.06
N VAL A 175 4.24 12.61 -2.79
CA VAL A 175 3.28 12.34 -1.70
C VAL A 175 2.35 13.54 -1.58
N THR A 176 1.04 13.32 -1.61
CA THR A 176 0.02 14.40 -1.56
C THR A 176 -0.93 14.16 -0.39
N ASN A 177 -1.68 15.20 -0.01
CA ASN A 177 -2.58 15.18 1.16
C ASN A 177 -1.86 14.94 2.50
N VAL A 178 -0.63 15.46 2.63
CA VAL A 178 0.10 15.50 3.89
C VAL A 178 -0.45 16.65 4.72
N ALA A 179 -1.01 16.35 5.88
CA ALA A 179 -1.45 17.35 6.86
C ALA A 179 -0.26 18.13 7.44
N ASP A 180 -0.51 19.16 8.23
CA ASP A 180 0.57 19.83 8.97
C ASP A 180 1.16 18.86 10.00
N GLY A 181 2.48 18.68 9.98
CA GLY A 181 3.18 17.88 10.98
C GLY A 181 3.09 18.51 12.37
N ILE A 182 2.90 17.67 13.39
CA ILE A 182 2.71 18.08 14.80
C ILE A 182 3.91 17.62 15.63
N ASP A 183 4.32 16.36 15.47
CA ASP A 183 5.40 15.75 16.23
C ASP A 183 6.75 15.81 15.47
N PRO A 184 7.90 15.70 16.17
CA PRO A 184 9.23 15.81 15.53
C PRO A 184 9.53 14.79 14.42
N GLY A 185 8.79 13.69 14.37
CA GLY A 185 8.94 12.64 13.35
C GLY A 185 7.99 12.77 12.16
N ASP A 186 7.05 13.72 12.21
CA ASP A 186 6.06 13.90 11.16
C ASP A 186 6.68 14.49 9.89
N ALA A 187 6.13 14.12 8.74
CA ALA A 187 6.44 14.79 7.50
C ALA A 187 5.89 16.23 7.52
N ILE A 188 6.71 17.20 7.12
CA ILE A 188 6.24 18.57 6.89
C ILE A 188 5.68 18.71 5.48
N ASN A 189 4.64 19.52 5.32
CA ASN A 189 4.13 19.87 4.00
C ASN A 189 4.71 21.21 3.51
N LYS A 190 4.46 21.52 2.23
CA LYS A 190 4.94 22.76 1.60
C LYS A 190 4.40 24.02 2.27
N GLY A 191 3.17 23.99 2.80
CA GLY A 191 2.57 25.14 3.49
C GLY A 191 3.37 25.53 4.74
N GLN A 192 3.76 24.54 5.56
CA GLN A 192 4.61 24.76 6.73
C GLN A 192 6.00 25.31 6.34
N LEU A 193 6.61 24.75 5.29
CA LEU A 193 7.90 25.21 4.79
C LEU A 193 7.82 26.65 4.25
N ASP A 194 6.82 26.96 3.43
CA ASP A 194 6.61 28.30 2.88
C ASP A 194 6.39 29.32 4.00
N ALA A 195 5.61 28.98 5.04
CA ALA A 195 5.41 29.85 6.20
C ALA A 195 6.71 30.13 6.96
N ALA A 196 7.55 29.11 7.19
CA ALA A 196 8.85 29.26 7.83
C ALA A 196 9.79 30.14 6.99
N VAL A 197 9.88 29.89 5.68
CA VAL A 197 10.72 30.66 4.75
C VAL A 197 10.25 32.12 4.66
N ASN A 198 8.95 32.36 4.56
CA ASN A 198 8.39 33.72 4.51
C ASN A 198 8.62 34.46 5.84
N GLY A 199 8.52 33.77 6.97
CA GLY A 199 8.84 34.34 8.28
C GLY A 199 10.31 34.76 8.39
N LEU A 200 11.22 33.91 7.92
CA LEU A 200 12.66 34.23 7.86
C LEU A 200 12.94 35.39 6.91
N GLN A 201 12.33 35.42 5.73
CA GLN A 201 12.48 36.51 4.78
C GLN A 201 12.03 37.83 5.40
N LYS A 202 10.87 37.85 6.08
CA LYS A 202 10.40 39.03 6.78
C LYS A 202 11.40 39.52 7.84
N GLN A 203 11.97 38.61 8.62
CA GLN A 203 12.97 38.98 9.62
C GLN A 203 14.26 39.56 8.98
N ILE A 204 14.65 39.05 7.81
CA ILE A 204 15.79 39.59 7.04
C ILE A 204 15.47 41.00 6.55
N ASP A 205 14.26 41.24 6.05
CA ASP A 205 13.82 42.55 5.57
C ASP A 205 13.78 43.58 6.71
N ASP A 206 13.20 43.21 7.86
CA ASP A 206 13.16 44.04 9.07
C ASP A 206 14.60 44.37 9.57
N ASN A 207 15.52 43.40 9.55
CA ASN A 207 16.94 43.62 9.91
C ASN A 207 17.66 44.53 8.91
N THR A 208 17.42 44.34 7.61
CA THR A 208 18.01 45.14 6.53
C THR A 208 17.54 46.60 6.62
N SER A 209 16.26 46.81 6.97
CA SER A 209 15.66 48.10 7.31
C SER A 209 16.35 48.77 8.50
N GLY A 210 16.62 48.00 9.56
CA GLY A 210 17.40 48.46 10.71
C GLY A 210 18.79 48.96 10.32
N ILE A 211 19.52 48.21 9.48
CA ILE A 211 20.87 48.59 9.02
C ILE A 211 20.82 49.86 8.15
N ALA A 212 19.87 49.95 7.23
CA ALA A 212 19.66 51.18 6.44
C ALA A 212 19.40 52.38 7.36
N THR A 213 18.63 52.19 8.43
CA THR A 213 18.33 53.22 9.43
C THR A 213 19.58 53.65 10.19
N VAL A 214 20.42 52.71 10.62
CA VAL A 214 21.70 53.02 11.27
C VAL A 214 22.63 53.77 10.32
N ALA A 215 22.70 53.39 9.05
CA ALA A 215 23.46 54.13 8.03
C ALA A 215 22.93 55.57 7.85
N ALA A 216 21.60 55.75 7.85
CA ALA A 216 20.98 57.07 7.82
C ALA A 216 21.36 57.89 9.05
N MET A 217 21.32 57.30 10.25
CA MET A 217 21.70 57.96 11.51
C MET A 217 23.18 58.35 11.55
N ALA A 218 24.05 57.52 10.97
CA ALA A 218 25.49 57.80 10.86
C ALA A 218 25.78 59.01 9.95
N ASN A 219 24.97 59.21 8.91
CA ASN A 219 25.11 60.32 7.96
C ASN A 219 24.47 61.64 8.42
N ILE A 220 23.89 61.72 9.63
CA ILE A 220 23.36 62.97 10.19
C ILE A 220 24.53 63.93 10.46
N PRO A 221 24.56 65.13 9.84
CA PRO A 221 25.66 66.08 10.00
C PRO A 221 25.89 66.54 11.44
N ALA A 222 27.17 66.69 11.80
CA ALA A 222 27.56 67.26 13.09
C ALA A 222 27.32 68.79 13.14
N PRO A 223 27.26 69.40 14.34
CA PRO A 223 27.17 70.84 14.49
C PRO A 223 28.31 71.58 13.77
N LEU A 224 27.98 72.71 13.16
CA LEU A 224 28.99 73.61 12.59
C LEU A 224 29.89 74.18 13.70
N PRO A 225 31.17 74.48 13.42
CA PRO A 225 32.09 75.03 14.41
C PRO A 225 31.55 76.30 15.06
N GLY A 226 31.54 76.35 16.40
CA GLY A 226 31.03 77.48 17.18
C GLY A 226 29.53 77.44 17.51
N HIS A 227 28.79 76.41 17.08
CA HIS A 227 27.39 76.20 17.44
C HIS A 227 27.23 75.09 18.48
N ASN A 228 26.50 75.38 19.57
CA ASN A 228 26.32 74.45 20.69
C ASN A 228 25.21 73.41 20.46
N TYR A 229 24.37 73.60 19.45
CA TYR A 229 23.24 72.71 19.13
C TYR A 229 23.13 72.53 17.62
N SER A 230 22.79 71.32 17.17
CA SER A 230 22.44 71.04 15.78
C SER A 230 21.28 70.08 15.68
N MET A 231 20.55 70.18 14.57
CA MET A 231 19.58 69.19 14.14
C MET A 231 19.85 68.86 12.68
N GLY A 232 19.69 67.60 12.32
CA GLY A 232 19.93 67.13 10.96
C GLY A 232 19.05 65.96 10.59
N VAL A 233 19.00 65.72 9.29
CA VAL A 233 18.40 64.55 8.68
C VAL A 233 19.49 63.78 7.93
N GLY A 234 19.43 62.46 7.96
CA GLY A 234 20.29 61.58 7.21
C GLY A 234 19.46 60.59 6.39
N TYR A 235 20.05 60.11 5.30
CA TYR A 235 19.48 59.09 4.44
C TYR A 235 20.44 57.91 4.38
N GLY A 236 19.89 56.70 4.39
CA GLY A 236 20.63 55.45 4.34
C GLY A 236 19.94 54.47 3.41
N ASN A 237 20.75 53.69 2.70
CA ASN A 237 20.27 52.60 1.86
C ASN A 237 21.15 51.38 2.08
N PHE A 238 20.52 50.21 2.24
CA PHE A 238 21.23 48.94 2.39
C PHE A 238 20.43 47.83 1.72
N GLN A 239 21.06 47.12 0.77
CA GLN A 239 20.46 46.01 0.01
C GLN A 239 19.04 46.27 -0.54
N GLY A 240 18.78 47.48 -1.03
CA GLY A 240 17.46 47.84 -1.60
C GLY A 240 16.50 48.50 -0.61
N GLU A 241 16.74 48.36 0.69
CA GLU A 241 15.94 49.00 1.73
C GLU A 241 16.41 50.42 2.01
N GLN A 242 15.47 51.33 2.30
CA GLN A 242 15.75 52.76 2.43
C GLN A 242 15.28 53.27 3.78
N ALA A 243 16.06 54.18 4.35
CA ALA A 243 15.75 54.75 5.65
C ALA A 243 16.07 56.24 5.70
N ILE A 244 15.27 56.94 6.51
CA ILE A 244 15.48 58.35 6.84
C ILE A 244 15.61 58.45 8.35
N ALA A 245 16.61 59.20 8.82
CA ALA A 245 16.83 59.42 10.22
C ALA A 245 16.94 60.90 10.55
N PHE A 246 16.44 61.28 11.72
CA PHE A 246 16.55 62.60 12.30
C PHE A 246 17.40 62.52 13.57
N GLY A 247 18.15 63.57 13.85
CA GLY A 247 18.92 63.61 15.07
C GLY A 247 19.27 65.02 15.49
N ALA A 248 19.47 65.17 16.79
CA ALA A 248 19.93 66.37 17.43
C ALA A 248 21.24 66.09 18.15
N THR A 249 22.18 67.02 18.04
CA THR A 249 23.45 66.97 18.77
C THR A 249 23.59 68.23 19.62
N ALA A 250 24.06 68.09 20.85
CA ALA A 250 24.31 69.20 21.77
C ALA A 250 25.75 69.12 22.32
N MET A 251 26.43 70.25 22.39
CA MET A 251 27.73 70.40 23.05
C MET A 251 27.52 70.93 24.47
N VAL A 252 27.98 70.18 25.47
CA VAL A 252 27.95 70.54 26.88
C VAL A 252 29.33 71.07 27.27
N GLY A 253 29.46 72.39 27.34
CA GLY A 253 30.76 73.05 27.44
C GLY A 253 31.61 72.86 26.17
N GLU A 254 32.93 72.94 26.30
CA GLU A 254 33.86 72.84 25.16
C GLU A 254 34.39 71.42 24.92
N ARG A 255 33.98 70.45 25.75
CA ARG A 255 34.64 69.13 25.84
C ARG A 255 33.71 67.95 25.67
N ILE A 256 32.40 68.09 25.81
CA ILE A 256 31.45 66.97 25.77
C ILE A 256 30.45 67.19 24.64
N ASN A 257 30.24 66.18 23.79
CA ASN A 257 29.18 66.16 22.79
C ASN A 257 28.19 65.03 23.08
N VAL A 258 26.90 65.29 22.93
CA VAL A 258 25.83 64.30 23.09
C VAL A 258 24.98 64.30 21.82
N LYS A 259 24.69 63.12 21.27
CA LYS A 259 23.85 62.91 20.09
C LYS A 259 22.65 62.05 20.46
N LEU A 260 21.48 62.47 20.00
CA LEU A 260 20.23 61.73 20.05
C LEU A 260 19.71 61.62 18.63
N SER A 261 19.26 60.44 18.21
CA SER A 261 18.76 60.22 16.87
C SER A 261 17.69 59.14 16.85
N ALA A 262 16.75 59.28 15.92
CA ALA A 262 15.73 58.30 15.61
C ALA A 262 15.60 58.20 14.10
N GLY A 263 15.36 57.01 13.57
CA GLY A 263 15.12 56.82 12.15
C GLY A 263 14.03 55.80 11.88
N VAL A 264 13.52 55.89 10.66
CA VAL A 264 12.40 55.10 10.18
C VAL A 264 12.74 54.49 8.83
N SER A 265 12.35 53.22 8.66
CA SER A 265 12.49 52.44 7.43
C SER A 265 11.29 51.49 7.36
N GLY A 266 10.46 51.64 6.33
CA GLY A 266 9.16 50.95 6.28
C GLY A 266 8.29 51.22 7.51
N SER A 267 7.91 50.15 8.23
CA SER A 267 7.16 50.20 9.49
C SER A 267 8.04 50.27 10.75
N ASP A 268 9.36 50.15 10.60
CA ASP A 268 10.28 49.97 11.72
C ASP A 268 10.91 51.29 12.16
N VAL A 269 11.10 51.43 13.47
CA VAL A 269 11.69 52.61 14.11
C VAL A 269 12.93 52.20 14.89
N THR A 270 14.05 52.87 14.63
CA THR A 270 15.29 52.70 15.40
C THR A 270 15.61 53.98 16.17
N ILE A 271 16.05 53.85 17.41
CA ILE A 271 16.45 54.99 18.27
C ILE A 271 17.89 54.74 18.76
N GLY A 272 18.69 55.80 18.78
CA GLY A 272 20.08 55.74 19.24
C GLY A 272 20.51 57.01 19.94
N ALA A 273 21.33 56.85 20.97
CA ALA A 273 21.92 57.92 21.74
C ALA A 273 23.42 57.65 21.95
N GLY A 274 24.23 58.69 22.05
CA GLY A 274 25.66 58.56 22.32
C GLY A 274 26.25 59.84 22.90
N ALA A 275 27.37 59.72 23.60
CA ALA A 275 28.12 60.85 24.11
C ALA A 275 29.62 60.64 23.84
N GLY A 276 30.34 61.73 23.59
CA GLY A 276 31.78 61.75 23.41
C GLY A 276 32.41 62.88 24.23
N MET A 277 33.69 62.72 24.55
CA MET A 277 34.47 63.73 25.24
C MET A 277 35.81 63.93 24.52
N SER A 278 36.25 65.17 24.41
CA SER A 278 37.52 65.54 23.77
C SER A 278 38.31 66.51 24.65
N TRP A 279 39.62 66.35 24.67
CA TRP A 279 40.58 67.21 25.36
C TRP A 279 41.77 67.49 24.45
N LYS A 280 42.49 68.58 24.72
CA LYS A 280 43.74 68.95 24.05
C LYS A 280 44.94 68.50 24.84
#